data_AF-A0A971G583-F1
#
_entry.id   AF-A0A971G583-F1
#
_cell.length_a   1.000
_cell.length_b   1.000
_cell.length_c   1.000
_cell.angle_alpha   90.00
_cell.angle_beta   90.00
_cell.angle_gamma   90.00
#
_symmetry.space_group_name_H-M   'P 1'
#
loop_
_entity.id
_entity.type
_entity.pdbx_description
1 polymer ?
#
loop_
_entity_poly.entity_id
_entity_poly.type
_entity_poly.pdbx_seq_one_letter_code
_entity_poly.pdbx_strand_id
1 'polypeptide(L)'
;AAPAPVQAAPSGPVGWAEESPDQAFVEAAAADLYGRGLTDAELTALLARLASRTPRATVAAAMAHSEPGTDHVVADLYPRYLTRPASPADVAFWGLRLRNGATVVRLVVELLSAPEVYRQGGSDPDGYVELLYQRILGRPAEAAGRDWWAATIEAGSPRSTVVRRLVGTAESRGRRVDALYVDLLGRSADGAGRAFWVDRLARVDDLDLTATLVGSAEYRSRATAHLDLSSNWAVESPAAHGIDAAALDQARQYAFGDPSFNTQGVVVVRHGAIVSEWYAPGAGRDSWAASWSVSKSFASAMIGIAIADGDIAGVDEPMTTWIPEWNGTEHEDMTLRDVLTMSSGLQWNESYNPNDVLSSDVIQLVFARDQLAYAIARPQEVEPGTRWQYSSGDSMLLSRVIEAATGVPAHEFARTRIFEPLGMDPAELWSDAEGHGLTYCCLDTTSRGFARFGQLYLQGGEWNGEQIVPSAWVDESFAAAATWDGYGYQWWRSTVDGHEVVSARGHDGQFILVVPDLDLVVVRHGTYVKHPGAPVADPDLFSLYPSDGLIEGQGTMPSGGFDDWTLLSLVIDSIDT
;
A
#
# COMPACT_ATOMS: atom_id res chain seq x y z
N ALA A 1 -28.07 48.31 -22.21
CA ALA A 1 -28.29 48.03 -20.78
C ALA A 1 -27.16 47.12 -20.33
N ALA A 2 -26.34 47.54 -19.36
CA ALA A 2 -25.23 46.75 -18.84
C ALA A 2 -25.73 45.89 -17.66
N PRO A 3 -25.21 44.66 -17.47
CA PRO A 3 -25.54 43.83 -16.32
C PRO A 3 -24.98 44.43 -15.03
N ALA A 4 -25.68 44.19 -13.92
CA ALA A 4 -25.29 44.67 -12.59
C ALA A 4 -24.06 43.91 -12.05
N PRO A 5 -23.24 44.55 -11.17
CA PRO A 5 -22.08 43.90 -10.59
C PRO A 5 -22.51 42.76 -9.64
N VAL A 6 -21.84 41.61 -9.78
CA VAL A 6 -21.97 40.47 -8.85
C VAL A 6 -21.47 40.91 -7.47
N GLN A 7 -22.27 40.67 -6.43
CA GLN A 7 -21.85 40.89 -5.06
C GLN A 7 -20.77 39.87 -4.68
N ALA A 8 -19.66 40.35 -4.12
CA ALA A 8 -18.60 39.47 -3.61
C ALA A 8 -19.15 38.57 -2.49
N ALA A 9 -18.84 37.27 -2.57
CA ALA A 9 -19.08 36.35 -1.46
C ALA A 9 -18.21 36.75 -0.26
N PRO A 10 -18.69 36.55 0.99
CA PRO A 10 -17.98 37.02 2.18
C PRO A 10 -16.69 36.22 2.38
N SER A 11 -15.54 36.91 2.28
CA SER A 11 -14.24 36.41 2.72
C SER A 11 -14.15 36.44 4.24
N GLY A 12 -14.39 35.29 4.86
CA GLY A 12 -14.06 35.02 6.26
C GLY A 12 -13.52 33.59 6.37
N PRO A 13 -12.55 33.32 7.26
CA PRO A 13 -12.06 31.96 7.46
C PRO A 13 -13.22 31.11 8.01
N VAL A 14 -13.53 30.01 7.30
CA VAL A 14 -14.29 28.91 7.90
C VAL A 14 -13.38 28.33 8.97
N GLY A 15 -13.70 28.62 10.23
CA GLY A 15 -12.97 28.07 11.36
C GLY A 15 -13.28 26.58 11.46
N TRP A 16 -12.42 25.75 10.88
CA TRP A 16 -12.29 24.35 11.26
C TRP A 16 -12.00 24.32 12.76
N ALA A 17 -12.95 23.87 13.55
CA ALA A 17 -12.71 23.64 14.97
C ALA A 17 -11.74 22.46 15.07
N GLU A 18 -10.63 22.65 15.79
CA GLU A 18 -9.69 21.56 16.07
C GLU A 18 -10.45 20.36 16.62
N GLU A 19 -10.27 19.21 15.97
CA GLU A 19 -10.97 18.00 16.35
C GLU A 19 -10.54 17.56 17.76
N SER A 20 -11.51 17.28 18.63
CA SER A 20 -11.18 16.97 20.02
C SER A 20 -10.53 15.57 20.13
N PRO A 21 -9.58 15.33 21.06
CA PRO A 21 -9.02 13.98 21.29
C PRO A 21 -10.02 12.92 21.79
N ASP A 22 -11.25 13.31 22.09
CA ASP A 22 -12.37 12.40 22.34
C ASP A 22 -13.12 12.03 21.03
N GLN A 23 -13.12 12.91 20.04
CA GLN A 23 -13.70 12.70 18.70
C GLN A 23 -12.79 11.79 17.87
N ALA A 24 -11.52 12.13 17.74
CA ALA A 24 -10.51 11.31 17.03
C ALA A 24 -10.51 9.86 17.52
N PHE A 25 -10.58 9.68 18.84
CA PHE A 25 -10.70 8.37 19.47
C PHE A 25 -11.97 7.59 19.05
N VAL A 26 -13.15 8.22 18.99
CA VAL A 26 -14.39 7.49 18.65
C VAL A 26 -14.55 7.26 17.15
N GLU A 27 -13.98 8.13 16.32
CA GLU A 27 -13.99 7.98 14.86
C GLU A 27 -13.02 6.89 14.41
N ALA A 28 -11.78 6.88 14.90
CA ALA A 28 -10.85 5.77 14.69
C ALA A 28 -11.42 4.45 15.23
N ALA A 29 -12.01 4.46 16.44
CA ALA A 29 -12.65 3.26 16.99
C ALA A 29 -13.88 2.81 16.19
N ALA A 30 -14.48 3.66 15.36
CA ALA A 30 -15.54 3.27 14.45
C ALA A 30 -15.00 2.67 13.15
N ALA A 31 -13.91 3.21 12.60
CA ALA A 31 -13.19 2.57 11.50
C ALA A 31 -12.78 1.13 11.86
N ASP A 32 -12.07 0.95 12.99
CA ASP A 32 -11.59 -0.36 13.45
C ASP A 32 -12.69 -1.33 13.90
N LEU A 33 -13.78 -0.85 14.52
CA LEU A 33 -14.82 -1.74 15.08
C LEU A 33 -16.02 -1.93 14.16
N TYR A 34 -16.36 -0.95 13.31
CA TYR A 34 -17.55 -0.99 12.45
C TYR A 34 -17.19 -1.14 10.96
N GLY A 35 -15.93 -0.93 10.57
CA GLY A 35 -15.53 -0.83 9.16
C GLY A 35 -16.15 0.36 8.44
N ARG A 36 -16.52 1.43 9.18
CA ARG A 36 -17.12 2.65 8.63
C ARG A 36 -17.02 3.83 9.61
N GLY A 37 -17.13 5.05 9.08
CA GLY A 37 -17.34 6.25 9.87
C GLY A 37 -18.65 6.25 10.69
N LEU A 38 -18.69 7.12 11.70
CA LEU A 38 -19.87 7.36 12.54
C LEU A 38 -20.90 8.25 11.83
N THR A 39 -22.18 8.03 12.12
CA THR A 39 -23.23 9.04 11.85
C THR A 39 -23.21 10.13 12.93
N ASP A 40 -23.67 11.35 12.60
CA ASP A 40 -23.78 12.47 13.56
C ASP A 40 -24.43 12.08 14.90
N ALA A 41 -25.44 11.22 14.85
CA ALA A 41 -26.16 10.73 16.03
C ALA A 41 -25.33 9.77 16.88
N GLU A 42 -24.57 8.86 16.25
CA GLU A 42 -23.64 7.96 16.94
C GLU A 42 -22.48 8.76 17.55
N LEU A 43 -21.88 9.67 16.78
CA LEU A 43 -20.80 10.56 17.22
C LEU A 43 -21.23 11.39 18.44
N THR A 44 -22.37 12.08 18.34
CA THR A 44 -22.93 12.87 19.45
C THR A 44 -23.16 12.02 20.70
N ALA A 45 -23.68 10.79 20.54
CA ALA A 45 -23.95 9.90 21.67
C ALA A 45 -22.66 9.36 22.32
N LEU A 46 -21.64 9.03 21.53
CA LEU A 46 -20.35 8.55 22.04
C LEU A 46 -19.57 9.67 22.74
N LEU A 47 -19.52 10.87 22.16
CA LEU A 47 -18.93 12.06 22.79
C LEU A 47 -19.62 12.42 24.11
N ALA A 48 -20.96 12.35 24.18
CA ALA A 48 -21.69 12.59 25.43
C ALA A 48 -21.33 11.58 26.54
N ARG A 49 -20.99 10.34 26.18
CA ARG A 49 -20.51 9.32 27.14
C ARG A 49 -19.09 9.64 27.64
N LEU A 50 -18.19 10.10 26.77
CA LEU A 50 -16.84 10.52 27.18
C LEU A 50 -16.87 11.80 28.03
N ALA A 51 -17.66 12.80 27.65
CA ALA A 51 -17.89 14.03 28.41
C ALA A 51 -18.46 13.77 29.82
N SER A 52 -19.30 12.73 29.98
CA SER A 52 -19.80 12.27 31.28
C SER A 52 -18.80 11.37 32.05
N ARG A 53 -17.53 11.32 31.61
CA ARG A 53 -16.42 10.55 32.18
C ARG A 53 -16.61 9.03 32.17
N THR A 54 -17.37 8.51 31.20
CA THR A 54 -17.37 7.06 30.92
C THR A 54 -15.96 6.67 30.46
N PRO A 55 -15.31 5.64 31.04
CA PRO A 55 -13.98 5.21 30.62
C PRO A 55 -13.98 4.81 29.13
N ARG A 56 -12.92 5.14 28.39
CA ARG A 56 -12.78 4.78 26.95
C ARG A 56 -12.95 3.29 26.71
N ALA A 57 -12.38 2.42 27.55
CA ALA A 57 -12.62 0.97 27.48
C ALA A 57 -14.11 0.57 27.64
N THR A 58 -14.90 1.29 28.44
CA THR A 58 -16.36 1.08 28.55
C THR A 58 -17.14 1.64 27.34
N VAL A 59 -16.58 2.62 26.62
CA VAL A 59 -17.11 3.09 25.34
C VAL A 59 -16.78 2.07 24.24
N ALA A 60 -15.51 1.70 24.07
CA ALA A 60 -15.02 0.69 23.13
C ALA A 60 -15.73 -0.67 23.31
N ALA A 61 -15.89 -1.16 24.55
CA ALA A 61 -16.65 -2.38 24.80
C ALA A 61 -18.11 -2.28 24.34
N ALA A 62 -18.75 -1.13 24.53
CA ALA A 62 -20.12 -0.90 24.06
C ALA A 62 -20.21 -0.73 22.54
N MET A 63 -19.15 -0.25 21.87
CA MET A 63 -19.05 -0.21 20.41
C MET A 63 -18.86 -1.63 19.85
N ALA A 64 -17.90 -2.39 20.35
CA ALA A 64 -17.64 -3.77 19.92
C ALA A 64 -18.86 -4.70 20.07
N HIS A 65 -19.67 -4.49 21.12
CA HIS A 65 -20.92 -5.24 21.37
C HIS A 65 -22.18 -4.56 20.77
N SER A 66 -22.03 -3.48 20.02
CA SER A 66 -23.15 -2.82 19.32
C SER A 66 -23.58 -3.62 18.08
N GLU A 67 -24.68 -3.21 17.45
CA GLU A 67 -25.12 -3.80 16.18
C GLU A 67 -24.07 -3.60 15.07
N PRO A 68 -23.60 -2.38 14.75
CA PRO A 68 -22.49 -2.19 13.81
C PRO A 68 -21.23 -3.00 14.13
N GLY A 69 -20.82 -3.06 15.41
CA GLY A 69 -19.60 -3.78 15.80
C GLY A 69 -19.68 -5.30 15.62
N THR A 70 -20.77 -5.90 16.08
CA THR A 70 -20.97 -7.34 15.91
C THR A 70 -21.30 -7.74 14.48
N ASP A 71 -21.92 -6.86 13.70
CA ASP A 71 -22.19 -7.08 12.28
C ASP A 71 -20.89 -7.01 11.44
N HIS A 72 -20.00 -6.06 11.74
CA HIS A 72 -18.67 -5.95 11.11
C HIS A 72 -17.81 -7.20 11.37
N VAL A 73 -17.77 -7.71 12.61
CA VAL A 73 -17.08 -8.96 12.95
C VAL A 73 -17.59 -10.17 12.15
N VAL A 74 -18.87 -10.20 11.79
CA VAL A 74 -19.39 -11.26 10.91
C VAL A 74 -18.96 -11.02 9.46
N ALA A 75 -19.00 -9.78 8.97
CA ALA A 75 -18.59 -9.43 7.62
C ALA A 75 -17.10 -9.76 7.36
N ASP A 76 -16.22 -9.53 8.33
CA ASP A 76 -14.78 -9.83 8.27
C ASP A 76 -14.47 -11.34 8.25
N LEU A 77 -15.11 -12.11 9.14
CA LEU A 77 -14.74 -13.53 9.33
C LEU A 77 -15.26 -14.47 8.24
N TYR A 78 -16.27 -14.05 7.46
CA TYR A 78 -16.80 -14.84 6.36
C TYR A 78 -15.82 -15.03 5.18
N PRO A 79 -15.24 -13.98 4.57
CA PRO A 79 -14.25 -14.16 3.51
C PRO A 79 -13.02 -14.90 4.04
N ARG A 80 -12.56 -14.60 5.27
CA ARG A 80 -11.41 -15.25 5.92
C ARG A 80 -11.58 -16.78 6.07
N TYR A 81 -12.78 -17.28 6.41
CA TYR A 81 -12.98 -18.71 6.70
C TYR A 81 -13.84 -19.50 5.69
N LEU A 82 -14.66 -18.84 4.87
CA LEU A 82 -15.49 -19.45 3.84
C LEU A 82 -15.11 -19.05 2.40
N THR A 83 -14.15 -18.13 2.22
CA THR A 83 -13.74 -17.57 0.92
C THR A 83 -14.90 -16.98 0.10
N ARG A 84 -15.86 -16.37 0.79
CA ARG A 84 -17.00 -15.61 0.23
C ARG A 84 -17.47 -14.54 1.22
N PRO A 85 -18.10 -13.44 0.79
CA PRO A 85 -18.70 -12.47 1.70
C PRO A 85 -19.87 -13.08 2.51
N ALA A 86 -20.14 -12.46 3.66
CA ALA A 86 -21.36 -12.70 4.42
C ALA A 86 -22.57 -12.14 3.66
N SER A 87 -23.66 -12.92 3.57
CA SER A 87 -24.93 -12.36 3.10
C SER A 87 -25.57 -11.46 4.19
N PRO A 88 -26.48 -10.54 3.85
CA PRO A 88 -27.22 -9.77 4.87
C PRO A 88 -27.95 -10.65 5.90
N ALA A 89 -28.36 -11.86 5.51
CA ALA A 89 -28.94 -12.85 6.41
C ALA A 89 -27.91 -13.50 7.34
N ASP A 90 -26.69 -13.78 6.84
CA ASP A 90 -25.57 -14.26 7.67
C ASP A 90 -25.21 -13.22 8.75
N VAL A 91 -25.05 -11.96 8.35
CA VAL A 91 -24.74 -10.83 9.24
C VAL A 91 -25.82 -10.69 10.32
N ALA A 92 -27.09 -10.55 9.95
CA ALA A 92 -28.18 -10.42 10.91
C ALA A 92 -28.31 -11.62 11.87
N PHE A 93 -28.07 -12.85 11.36
CA PHE A 93 -28.17 -14.08 12.15
C PHE A 93 -27.04 -14.23 13.18
N TRP A 94 -25.82 -13.87 12.81
CA TRP A 94 -24.66 -14.00 13.69
C TRP A 94 -24.42 -12.78 14.57
N GLY A 95 -24.57 -11.56 14.04
CA GLY A 95 -24.45 -10.32 14.80
C GLY A 95 -25.40 -10.32 15.99
N LEU A 96 -26.68 -10.64 15.77
CA LEU A 96 -27.66 -10.79 16.85
C LEU A 96 -27.24 -11.84 17.90
N ARG A 97 -26.53 -12.91 17.53
CA ARG A 97 -26.03 -13.90 18.50
C ARG A 97 -24.84 -13.40 19.29
N LEU A 98 -23.89 -12.72 18.65
CA LEU A 98 -22.76 -12.10 19.34
C LEU A 98 -23.27 -11.07 20.37
N ARG A 99 -24.24 -10.22 19.98
CA ARG A 99 -24.95 -9.29 20.89
C ARG A 99 -25.65 -9.99 22.08
N ASN A 100 -26.04 -11.25 21.92
CA ASN A 100 -26.68 -12.08 22.95
C ASN A 100 -25.71 -13.10 23.61
N GLY A 101 -24.40 -12.87 23.55
CA GLY A 101 -23.41 -13.64 24.30
C GLY A 101 -22.92 -14.93 23.65
N ALA A 102 -23.11 -15.11 22.35
CA ALA A 102 -22.29 -16.07 21.60
C ALA A 102 -20.87 -15.49 21.42
N THR A 103 -19.84 -16.32 21.54
CA THR A 103 -18.45 -15.90 21.34
C THR A 103 -18.06 -15.85 19.87
N VAL A 104 -17.06 -15.06 19.52
CA VAL A 104 -16.43 -15.05 18.18
C VAL A 104 -15.88 -16.44 17.86
N VAL A 105 -15.24 -17.11 18.84
CA VAL A 105 -14.83 -18.52 18.74
C VAL A 105 -15.99 -19.45 18.37
N ARG A 106 -17.22 -19.19 18.85
CA ARG A 106 -18.39 -20.00 18.50
C ARG A 106 -18.80 -19.82 17.03
N LEU A 107 -18.72 -18.59 16.51
CA LEU A 107 -18.92 -18.28 15.10
C LEU A 107 -17.86 -18.98 14.23
N VAL A 108 -16.57 -18.78 14.52
CA VAL A 108 -15.45 -19.42 13.78
C VAL A 108 -15.58 -20.94 13.76
N VAL A 109 -15.96 -21.56 14.88
CA VAL A 109 -16.19 -23.01 14.93
C VAL A 109 -17.29 -23.46 13.98
N GLU A 110 -18.38 -22.71 13.84
CA GLU A 110 -19.48 -23.07 12.95
C GLU A 110 -19.15 -22.78 11.47
N LEU A 111 -18.46 -21.68 11.15
CA LEU A 111 -17.97 -21.40 9.79
C LEU A 111 -17.04 -22.51 9.29
N LEU A 112 -15.99 -22.82 10.05
CA LEU A 112 -15.04 -23.87 9.69
C LEU A 112 -15.65 -25.29 9.72
N SER A 113 -16.82 -25.46 10.37
CA SER A 113 -17.61 -26.71 10.32
C SER A 113 -18.62 -26.78 9.17
N ALA A 114 -18.77 -25.72 8.37
CA ALA A 114 -19.70 -25.70 7.25
C ALA A 114 -19.39 -26.82 6.23
N PRO A 115 -20.39 -27.38 5.53
CA PRO A 115 -20.15 -28.34 4.44
C PRO A 115 -19.26 -27.76 3.32
N GLU A 116 -19.30 -26.45 3.14
CA GLU A 116 -18.45 -25.68 2.21
C GLU A 116 -16.95 -25.91 2.46
N VAL A 117 -16.48 -25.75 3.70
CA VAL A 117 -15.06 -25.93 4.05
C VAL A 117 -14.60 -27.38 3.90
N TYR A 118 -15.48 -28.36 4.13
CA TYR A 118 -15.16 -29.76 3.87
C TYR A 118 -15.01 -30.06 2.37
N ARG A 119 -15.82 -29.42 1.51
CA ARG A 119 -15.63 -29.53 0.05
C ARG A 119 -14.35 -28.85 -0.43
N GLN A 120 -13.98 -27.72 0.17
CA GLN A 120 -12.70 -27.04 -0.10
C GLN A 120 -11.50 -27.93 0.29
N GLY A 121 -11.61 -28.69 1.37
CA GLY A 121 -10.64 -29.73 1.77
C GLY A 121 -10.82 -31.07 1.05
N GLY A 122 -11.07 -31.08 -0.27
CA GLY A 122 -11.15 -32.31 -1.07
C GLY A 122 -12.43 -33.15 -0.93
N SER A 123 -13.31 -32.83 0.02
CA SER A 123 -14.43 -33.69 0.47
C SER A 123 -14.00 -34.98 1.17
N ASP A 124 -12.78 -35.02 1.70
CA ASP A 124 -12.22 -36.13 2.47
C ASP A 124 -11.71 -35.65 3.86
N PRO A 125 -11.56 -36.56 4.85
CA PRO A 125 -11.12 -36.18 6.20
C PRO A 125 -9.70 -35.62 6.26
N ASP A 126 -8.76 -36.16 5.48
CA ASP A 126 -7.36 -35.76 5.47
C ASP A 126 -7.17 -34.34 4.93
N GLY A 127 -7.72 -34.06 3.74
CA GLY A 127 -7.68 -32.74 3.10
C GLY A 127 -8.43 -31.67 3.89
N TYR A 128 -9.53 -32.04 4.56
CA TYR A 128 -10.22 -31.14 5.48
C TYR A 128 -9.38 -30.82 6.72
N VAL A 129 -8.71 -31.79 7.32
CA VAL A 129 -7.83 -31.53 8.47
C VAL A 129 -6.62 -30.68 8.08
N GLU A 130 -6.01 -30.95 6.93
CA GLU A 130 -4.91 -30.13 6.40
C GLU A 130 -5.35 -28.65 6.23
N LEU A 131 -6.52 -28.43 5.62
CA LEU A 131 -7.10 -27.10 5.46
C LEU A 131 -7.39 -26.41 6.82
N LEU A 132 -7.82 -27.15 7.84
CA LEU A 132 -8.02 -26.61 9.18
C LEU A 132 -6.70 -26.21 9.85
N TYR A 133 -5.62 -26.99 9.69
CA TYR A 133 -4.31 -26.64 10.21
C TYR A 133 -3.78 -25.36 9.55
N GLN A 134 -3.89 -25.24 8.23
CA GLN A 134 -3.50 -24.02 7.51
C GLN A 134 -4.32 -22.79 7.97
N ARG A 135 -5.66 -22.89 7.99
CA ARG A 135 -6.52 -21.74 8.36
C ARG A 135 -6.43 -21.35 9.84
N ILE A 136 -6.33 -22.31 10.76
CA ILE A 136 -6.36 -22.03 12.22
C ILE A 136 -4.95 -21.78 12.76
N LEU A 137 -3.96 -22.58 12.34
CA LEU A 137 -2.61 -22.60 12.91
C LEU A 137 -1.53 -22.02 11.96
N GLY A 138 -1.83 -21.80 10.67
CA GLY A 138 -0.90 -21.15 9.74
C GLY A 138 0.27 -22.03 9.32
N ARG A 139 0.11 -23.35 9.40
CA ARG A 139 1.14 -24.35 9.08
C ARG A 139 0.50 -25.65 8.59
N PRO A 140 1.24 -26.51 7.89
CA PRO A 140 0.75 -27.84 7.53
C PRO A 140 0.50 -28.73 8.75
N ALA A 141 -0.35 -29.74 8.58
CA ALA A 141 -0.60 -30.72 9.63
C ALA A 141 0.56 -31.73 9.75
N GLU A 142 1.01 -31.98 10.98
CA GLU A 142 1.91 -33.11 11.25
C GLU A 142 1.17 -34.42 10.95
N ALA A 143 1.82 -35.34 10.22
CA ALA A 143 1.18 -36.58 9.75
C ALA A 143 0.40 -37.32 10.85
N ALA A 144 1.01 -37.57 12.01
CA ALA A 144 0.34 -38.27 13.12
C ALA A 144 -0.87 -37.50 13.69
N GLY A 145 -0.86 -36.16 13.66
CA GLY A 145 -2.00 -35.33 14.05
C GLY A 145 -3.11 -35.35 13.00
N ARG A 146 -2.74 -35.25 11.73
CA ARG A 146 -3.62 -35.33 10.56
C ARG A 146 -4.38 -36.66 10.54
N ASP A 147 -3.66 -37.77 10.60
CA ASP A 147 -4.18 -39.14 10.59
C ASP A 147 -5.16 -39.38 11.76
N TRP A 148 -4.82 -38.87 12.96
CA TRP A 148 -5.65 -39.04 14.15
C TRP A 148 -6.97 -38.24 14.08
N TRP A 149 -6.93 -37.00 13.57
CA TRP A 149 -8.13 -36.22 13.35
C TRP A 149 -8.99 -36.75 12.19
N ALA A 150 -8.36 -37.23 11.11
CA ALA A 150 -9.03 -37.89 10.00
C ALA A 150 -9.82 -39.11 10.49
N ALA A 151 -9.15 -40.04 11.18
CA ALA A 151 -9.79 -41.22 11.80
C ALA A 151 -10.88 -40.85 12.81
N THR A 152 -10.74 -39.72 13.52
CA THR A 152 -11.77 -39.21 14.44
C THR A 152 -13.05 -38.80 13.70
N ILE A 153 -12.93 -38.18 12.51
CA ILE A 153 -14.05 -37.83 11.63
C ILE A 153 -14.66 -39.09 11.01
N GLU A 154 -13.84 -40.02 10.50
CA GLU A 154 -14.29 -41.30 9.94
C GLU A 154 -15.08 -42.16 10.94
N ALA A 155 -14.69 -42.13 12.22
CA ALA A 155 -15.42 -42.76 13.31
C ALA A 155 -16.78 -42.12 13.62
N GLY A 156 -17.21 -41.10 12.87
CA GLY A 156 -18.50 -40.42 12.98
C GLY A 156 -18.52 -39.21 13.92
N SER A 157 -17.36 -38.71 14.35
CA SER A 157 -17.32 -37.50 15.19
C SER A 157 -17.72 -36.26 14.35
N PRO A 158 -18.54 -35.35 14.89
CA PRO A 158 -18.86 -34.10 14.20
C PRO A 158 -17.59 -33.30 13.89
N ARG A 159 -17.49 -32.73 12.69
CA ARG A 159 -16.35 -31.89 12.28
C ARG A 159 -16.09 -30.71 13.24
N SER A 160 -17.15 -30.18 13.86
CA SER A 160 -17.06 -29.15 14.91
C SER A 160 -16.36 -29.58 16.20
N THR A 161 -16.15 -30.87 16.42
CA THR A 161 -15.30 -31.41 17.49
C THR A 161 -13.82 -31.14 17.19
N VAL A 162 -13.39 -31.36 15.95
CA VAL A 162 -12.00 -31.11 15.50
C VAL A 162 -11.71 -29.62 15.50
N VAL A 163 -12.57 -28.82 14.84
CA VAL A 163 -12.42 -27.36 14.76
C VAL A 163 -12.34 -26.74 16.15
N ARG A 164 -13.24 -27.08 17.07
CA ARG A 164 -13.25 -26.54 18.44
C ARG A 164 -11.97 -26.89 19.23
N ARG A 165 -11.36 -28.04 18.94
CA ARG A 165 -10.10 -28.45 19.58
C ARG A 165 -8.91 -27.66 19.02
N LEU A 166 -8.86 -27.44 17.71
CA LEU A 166 -7.79 -26.65 17.06
C LEU A 166 -7.87 -25.16 17.41
N VAL A 167 -9.05 -24.53 17.29
CA VAL A 167 -9.27 -23.13 17.71
C VAL A 167 -9.05 -22.97 19.22
N GLY A 168 -9.31 -24.03 20.00
CA GLY A 168 -9.06 -24.09 21.44
C GLY A 168 -7.58 -24.25 21.85
N THR A 169 -6.62 -24.25 20.92
CA THR A 169 -5.18 -24.33 21.24
C THR A 169 -4.60 -22.99 21.69
N ALA A 170 -3.51 -23.04 22.46
CA ALA A 170 -2.74 -21.84 22.79
C ALA A 170 -2.05 -21.23 21.55
N GLU A 171 -1.73 -22.07 20.56
CA GLU A 171 -1.17 -21.67 19.27
C GLU A 171 -2.17 -20.81 18.47
N SER A 172 -3.41 -21.29 18.29
CA SER A 172 -4.48 -20.54 17.61
C SER A 172 -4.81 -19.22 18.31
N ARG A 173 -4.92 -19.24 19.65
CA ARG A 173 -5.10 -18.00 20.44
C ARG A 173 -3.92 -17.04 20.26
N GLY A 174 -2.69 -17.57 20.20
CA GLY A 174 -1.49 -16.78 19.93
C GLY A 174 -1.63 -15.99 18.64
N ARG A 175 -1.91 -16.67 17.51
CA ARG A 175 -2.11 -16.02 16.22
C ARG A 175 -3.24 -14.98 16.24
N ARG A 176 -4.31 -15.21 17.01
CA ARG A 176 -5.40 -14.23 17.15
C ARG A 176 -5.00 -13.00 17.95
N VAL A 177 -4.18 -13.15 18.99
CA VAL A 177 -3.58 -12.01 19.71
C VAL A 177 -2.65 -11.23 18.79
N ASP A 178 -1.77 -11.93 18.06
CA ASP A 178 -0.79 -11.32 17.16
C ASP A 178 -1.49 -10.47 16.09
N ALA A 179 -2.52 -11.04 15.43
CA ALA A 179 -3.36 -10.30 14.47
C ALA A 179 -4.03 -9.07 15.09
N LEU A 180 -4.70 -9.20 16.25
CA LEU A 180 -5.39 -8.07 16.88
C LEU A 180 -4.45 -6.98 17.39
N TYR A 181 -3.18 -7.29 17.68
CA TYR A 181 -2.16 -6.29 18.00
C TYR A 181 -1.70 -5.54 16.75
N VAL A 182 -1.52 -6.22 15.61
CA VAL A 182 -1.20 -5.57 14.33
C VAL A 182 -2.38 -4.71 13.88
N ASP A 183 -3.58 -5.31 13.73
CA ASP A 183 -4.80 -4.64 13.25
C ASP A 183 -5.11 -3.36 14.06
N LEU A 184 -5.05 -3.43 15.40
CA LEU A 184 -5.53 -2.35 16.28
C LEU A 184 -4.43 -1.44 16.84
N LEU A 185 -3.16 -1.90 16.93
CA LEU A 185 -2.07 -1.12 17.54
C LEU A 185 -0.91 -0.85 16.58
N GLY A 186 -0.91 -1.41 15.36
CA GLY A 186 0.14 -1.19 14.36
C GLY A 186 1.47 -1.88 14.68
N ARG A 187 1.49 -2.87 15.60
CA ARG A 187 2.73 -3.57 15.98
C ARG A 187 2.49 -4.99 16.46
N SER A 188 3.56 -5.78 16.54
CA SER A 188 3.53 -7.09 17.19
C SER A 188 3.30 -7.01 18.71
N ALA A 189 2.64 -8.05 19.26
CA ALA A 189 2.51 -8.24 20.69
C ALA A 189 3.87 -8.64 21.31
N ASP A 190 4.28 -7.95 22.37
CA ASP A 190 5.48 -8.35 23.13
C ASP A 190 5.25 -9.71 23.82
N GLY A 191 6.33 -10.42 24.16
CA GLY A 191 6.24 -11.77 24.71
C GLY A 191 5.41 -11.90 26.00
N ALA A 192 5.34 -10.85 26.82
CA ALA A 192 4.57 -10.85 28.07
C ALA A 192 3.08 -10.54 27.81
N GLY A 193 2.79 -9.52 27.01
CA GLY A 193 1.43 -9.17 26.56
C GLY A 193 0.79 -10.32 25.79
N ARG A 194 1.53 -10.94 24.86
CA ARG A 194 1.09 -12.13 24.13
C ARG A 194 0.76 -13.29 25.06
N ALA A 195 1.66 -13.64 25.98
CA ALA A 195 1.42 -14.73 26.93
C ALA A 195 0.21 -14.48 27.85
N PHE A 196 0.05 -13.23 28.33
CA PHE A 196 -1.10 -12.81 29.12
C PHE A 196 -2.42 -13.01 28.37
N TRP A 197 -2.51 -12.53 27.13
CA TRP A 197 -3.73 -12.66 26.34
C TRP A 197 -4.03 -14.08 25.89
N VAL A 198 -3.00 -14.91 25.64
CA VAL A 198 -3.17 -16.34 25.29
C VAL A 198 -3.76 -17.17 26.43
N ASP A 199 -3.45 -16.91 27.71
CA ASP A 199 -4.18 -17.53 28.83
C ASP A 199 -5.58 -16.93 28.98
N ARG A 200 -5.72 -15.61 28.83
CA ARG A 200 -6.99 -14.91 29.07
C ARG A 200 -8.08 -15.27 28.05
N LEU A 201 -7.74 -15.33 26.75
CA LEU A 201 -8.63 -15.80 25.68
C LEU A 201 -9.05 -17.28 25.80
N ALA A 202 -8.51 -18.05 26.77
CA ALA A 202 -9.09 -19.34 27.12
C ALA A 202 -10.39 -19.21 27.95
N ARG A 203 -10.76 -17.99 28.37
CA ARG A 203 -11.84 -17.70 29.34
C ARG A 203 -12.70 -16.48 29.01
N VAL A 204 -12.20 -15.55 28.18
CA VAL A 204 -12.91 -14.34 27.73
C VAL A 204 -13.14 -14.41 26.22
N ASP A 205 -14.02 -13.56 25.67
CA ASP A 205 -14.26 -13.50 24.23
C ASP A 205 -13.23 -12.61 23.50
N ASP A 206 -13.09 -12.79 22.18
CA ASP A 206 -12.26 -11.92 21.35
C ASP A 206 -12.70 -10.45 21.46
N LEU A 207 -14.02 -10.18 21.56
CA LEU A 207 -14.55 -8.82 21.72
C LEU A 207 -14.04 -8.15 23.01
N ASP A 208 -13.75 -8.91 24.08
CA ASP A 208 -13.16 -8.36 25.31
C ASP A 208 -11.70 -7.94 25.10
N LEU A 209 -10.93 -8.71 24.31
CA LEU A 209 -9.57 -8.34 23.91
C LEU A 209 -9.60 -7.09 23.03
N THR A 210 -10.35 -7.12 21.92
CA THR A 210 -10.54 -6.00 21.00
C THR A 210 -10.93 -4.71 21.74
N ALA A 211 -11.95 -4.78 22.62
CA ALA A 211 -12.37 -3.64 23.43
C ALA A 211 -11.33 -3.16 24.43
N THR A 212 -10.45 -4.05 24.94
CA THR A 212 -9.36 -3.65 25.84
C THR A 212 -8.22 -2.98 25.07
N LEU A 213 -7.87 -3.48 23.87
CA LEU A 213 -6.87 -2.85 23.02
C LEU A 213 -7.34 -1.46 22.57
N VAL A 214 -8.54 -1.36 21.97
CA VAL A 214 -9.15 -0.08 21.58
C VAL A 214 -9.32 0.85 22.78
N GLY A 215 -9.70 0.31 23.94
CA GLY A 215 -9.82 1.07 25.18
C GLY A 215 -8.51 1.57 25.81
N SER A 216 -7.35 1.21 25.26
CA SER A 216 -6.04 1.45 25.87
C SER A 216 -5.52 2.87 25.64
N ALA A 217 -4.54 3.28 26.47
CA ALA A 217 -3.84 4.55 26.29
C ALA A 217 -2.96 4.57 25.03
N GLU A 218 -2.52 3.39 24.57
CA GLU A 218 -1.67 3.15 23.40
C GLU A 218 -2.46 3.25 22.10
N TYR A 219 -3.60 2.54 22.01
CA TYR A 219 -4.56 2.72 20.92
C TYR A 219 -4.98 4.18 20.80
N ARG A 220 -5.25 4.84 21.94
CA ARG A 220 -5.53 6.27 21.92
C ARG A 220 -4.34 7.08 21.38
N SER A 221 -3.08 6.74 21.68
CA SER A 221 -1.95 7.42 21.05
C SER A 221 -1.97 7.24 19.53
N ARG A 222 -2.25 6.03 19.00
CA ARG A 222 -2.49 5.81 17.55
C ARG A 222 -3.65 6.66 17.01
N ALA A 223 -4.82 6.56 17.64
CA ALA A 223 -6.06 7.21 17.22
C ALA A 223 -6.09 8.74 17.42
N THR A 224 -5.27 9.30 18.30
CA THR A 224 -5.12 10.75 18.49
C THR A 224 -3.86 11.31 17.85
N ALA A 225 -2.95 10.45 17.37
CA ALA A 225 -2.09 10.74 16.23
C ALA A 225 -2.96 10.73 14.96
N HIS A 226 -3.92 11.65 14.91
CA HIS A 226 -4.48 12.09 13.65
C HIS A 226 -3.32 12.65 12.84
N LEU A 227 -2.84 11.82 11.94
CA LEU A 227 -1.98 12.25 10.86
C LEU A 227 -2.85 13.12 9.96
N ASP A 228 -2.97 14.41 10.28
CA ASP A 228 -3.41 15.42 9.31
C ASP A 228 -2.32 15.53 8.25
N LEU A 229 -2.35 14.59 7.32
CA LEU A 229 -1.47 14.60 6.17
C LEU A 229 -1.94 15.66 5.17
N SER A 230 -3.16 16.21 5.31
CA SER A 230 -3.78 17.11 4.33
C SER A 230 -3.25 18.55 4.37
N SER A 231 -2.75 19.04 5.51
CA SER A 231 -2.30 20.44 5.63
C SER A 231 -0.88 20.65 6.18
N ASN A 232 -0.43 19.82 7.14
CA ASN A 232 0.96 19.80 7.61
C ASN A 232 1.30 18.40 8.12
N TRP A 233 1.90 17.57 7.25
CA TRP A 233 2.40 16.25 7.64
C TRP A 233 3.25 16.37 8.92
N ALA A 234 2.80 15.68 9.98
CA ALA A 234 3.44 15.66 11.28
C ALA A 234 4.96 15.42 11.17
N VAL A 235 5.73 16.34 11.76
CA VAL A 235 7.18 16.20 11.92
C VAL A 235 7.45 16.01 13.40
N GLU A 236 7.99 14.85 13.76
CA GLU A 236 8.17 14.44 15.15
C GLU A 236 9.63 14.03 15.43
N SER A 237 10.01 13.99 16.70
CA SER A 237 11.37 13.62 17.08
C SER A 237 11.62 12.12 16.86
N PRO A 238 12.79 11.68 16.35
CA PRO A 238 13.12 10.26 16.19
C PRO A 238 12.84 9.39 17.43
N ALA A 239 13.18 9.90 18.61
CA ALA A 239 12.97 9.20 19.88
C ALA A 239 11.49 8.96 20.27
N ALA A 240 10.55 9.75 19.74
CA ALA A 240 9.12 9.48 19.93
C ALA A 240 8.64 8.26 19.11
N HIS A 241 9.40 7.92 18.07
CA HIS A 241 9.17 6.83 17.14
C HIS A 241 10.23 5.73 17.28
N GLY A 242 10.82 5.58 18.48
CA GLY A 242 11.78 4.51 18.79
C GLY A 242 13.01 4.49 17.89
N ILE A 243 13.58 5.66 17.58
CA ILE A 243 14.82 5.82 16.83
C ILE A 243 15.83 6.63 17.65
N ASP A 244 17.05 6.09 17.82
CA ASP A 244 18.19 6.82 18.37
C ASP A 244 18.69 7.85 17.34
N ALA A 245 18.53 9.13 17.68
CA ALA A 245 18.88 10.25 16.80
C ALA A 245 20.39 10.39 16.52
N ALA A 246 21.27 9.81 17.35
CA ALA A 246 22.71 9.81 17.12
C ALA A 246 23.15 8.66 16.22
N ALA A 247 22.48 7.50 16.30
CA ALA A 247 22.62 6.42 15.33
C ALA A 247 22.10 6.86 13.94
N LEU A 248 20.92 7.48 13.89
CA LEU A 248 20.31 7.98 12.65
C LEU A 248 21.18 9.06 11.96
N ASP A 249 21.98 9.82 12.71
CA ASP A 249 22.94 10.78 12.12
C ASP A 249 23.99 10.11 11.23
N GLN A 250 24.26 8.81 11.39
CA GLN A 250 25.14 8.04 10.50
C GLN A 250 24.53 7.90 9.10
N ALA A 251 23.22 7.68 8.98
CA ALA A 251 22.52 7.66 7.68
C ALA A 251 22.63 9.03 6.98
N ARG A 252 22.48 10.14 7.73
CA ARG A 252 22.70 11.49 7.21
C ARG A 252 24.15 11.72 6.79
N GLN A 253 25.12 11.31 7.60
CA GLN A 253 26.54 11.41 7.28
C GLN A 253 26.91 10.59 6.05
N TYR A 254 26.31 9.42 5.85
CA TYR A 254 26.49 8.62 4.63
C TYR A 254 25.89 9.34 3.42
N ALA A 255 24.62 9.73 3.46
CA ALA A 255 23.91 10.34 2.33
C ALA A 255 24.50 11.67 1.83
N PHE A 256 25.12 12.47 2.72
CA PHE A 256 25.64 13.81 2.41
C PHE A 256 27.16 13.97 2.63
N GLY A 257 27.85 12.96 3.13
CA GLY A 257 29.28 13.04 3.48
C GLY A 257 30.22 13.00 2.28
N ASP A 258 29.82 12.31 1.21
CA ASP A 258 30.49 12.38 -0.09
C ASP A 258 29.68 13.26 -1.05
N PRO A 259 30.20 14.44 -1.46
CA PRO A 259 29.53 15.29 -2.44
C PRO A 259 29.28 14.61 -3.79
N SER A 260 30.08 13.60 -4.16
CA SER A 260 29.94 12.89 -5.44
C SER A 260 28.66 12.06 -5.56
N PHE A 261 28.02 11.74 -4.42
CA PHE A 261 26.71 11.10 -4.38
C PHE A 261 25.58 12.00 -4.91
N ASN A 262 25.78 13.33 -4.92
CA ASN A 262 24.81 14.32 -5.39
C ASN A 262 23.42 14.26 -4.71
N THR A 263 23.31 13.76 -3.47
CA THR A 263 22.04 13.71 -2.74
C THR A 263 21.48 15.10 -2.47
N GLN A 264 20.24 15.36 -2.87
CA GLN A 264 19.52 16.61 -2.64
C GLN A 264 18.64 16.57 -1.41
N GLY A 265 17.93 15.45 -1.21
CA GLY A 265 16.89 15.31 -0.20
C GLY A 265 16.78 13.88 0.26
N VAL A 266 16.65 13.71 1.58
CA VAL A 266 16.29 12.43 2.22
C VAL A 266 15.15 12.71 3.18
N VAL A 267 14.12 11.87 3.16
CA VAL A 267 12.98 11.91 4.10
C VAL A 267 12.83 10.52 4.71
N VAL A 268 12.80 10.47 6.04
CA VAL A 268 12.54 9.25 6.82
C VAL A 268 11.21 9.44 7.53
N VAL A 269 10.28 8.52 7.27
CA VAL A 269 8.95 8.46 7.87
C VAL A 269 8.85 7.19 8.69
N ARG A 270 8.37 7.28 9.93
CA ARG A 270 8.07 6.09 10.74
C ARG A 270 6.79 6.30 11.54
N HIS A 271 5.97 5.25 11.66
CA HIS A 271 4.62 5.31 12.24
C HIS A 271 3.80 6.47 11.66
N GLY A 272 3.90 6.62 10.34
CA GLY A 272 3.25 7.66 9.55
C GLY A 272 3.69 9.11 9.78
N ALA A 273 4.62 9.42 10.69
CA ALA A 273 5.17 10.77 10.88
C ALA A 273 6.56 10.93 10.23
N ILE A 274 6.89 12.14 9.75
CA ILE A 274 8.26 12.46 9.33
C ILE A 274 9.13 12.54 10.60
N VAL A 275 10.00 11.55 10.78
CA VAL A 275 10.93 11.48 11.93
C VAL A 275 12.25 12.19 11.66
N SER A 276 12.63 12.33 10.39
CA SER A 276 13.76 13.16 9.96
C SER A 276 13.66 13.52 8.48
N GLU A 277 14.18 14.70 8.14
CA GLU A 277 14.41 15.12 6.76
C GLU A 277 15.71 15.91 6.67
N TRP A 278 16.47 15.69 5.59
CA TRP A 278 17.78 16.30 5.38
C TRP A 278 17.88 16.77 3.93
N TYR A 279 18.47 17.94 3.73
CA TYR A 279 18.57 18.57 2.41
C TYR A 279 19.98 19.12 2.15
N ALA A 280 20.38 19.12 0.88
CA ALA A 280 21.62 19.73 0.43
C ALA A 280 21.59 21.26 0.60
N PRO A 281 22.76 21.93 0.68
CA PRO A 281 22.82 23.39 0.72
C PRO A 281 22.10 24.03 -0.48
N GLY A 282 21.07 24.84 -0.21
CA GLY A 282 20.24 25.48 -1.23
C GLY A 282 18.96 24.72 -1.59
N ALA A 283 18.82 23.47 -1.17
CA ALA A 283 17.58 22.69 -1.25
C ALA A 283 16.79 22.74 0.07
N GLY A 284 15.54 22.30 0.04
CA GLY A 284 14.66 22.17 1.20
C GLY A 284 13.40 21.36 0.90
N ARG A 285 12.48 21.29 1.86
CA ARG A 285 11.21 20.55 1.74
C ARG A 285 10.34 20.95 0.54
N ASP A 286 10.46 22.20 0.10
CA ASP A 286 9.71 22.80 -1.00
C ASP A 286 10.48 22.71 -2.35
N SER A 287 11.63 22.02 -2.37
CA SER A 287 12.40 21.77 -3.59
C SER A 287 11.82 20.60 -4.38
N TRP A 288 11.70 20.80 -5.70
CA TRP A 288 11.37 19.77 -6.66
C TRP A 288 12.41 18.67 -6.73
N ALA A 289 11.95 17.45 -6.98
CA ALA A 289 12.72 16.27 -7.35
C ALA A 289 11.99 15.54 -8.49
N ALA A 290 12.75 14.90 -9.37
CA ALA A 290 12.22 14.05 -10.43
C ALA A 290 12.08 12.60 -9.97
N SER A 291 11.13 11.86 -10.54
CA SER A 291 10.87 10.45 -10.25
C SER A 291 11.78 9.50 -11.03
N TRP A 292 12.14 9.85 -12.27
CA TRP A 292 12.54 8.89 -13.28
C TRP A 292 11.60 7.66 -13.27
N SER A 293 12.14 6.44 -13.17
CA SER A 293 11.34 5.20 -13.15
C SER A 293 10.49 5.01 -11.88
N VAL A 294 10.58 5.87 -10.85
CA VAL A 294 9.58 5.87 -9.75
C VAL A 294 8.16 6.13 -10.29
N SER A 295 8.01 6.80 -11.45
CA SER A 295 6.72 7.00 -12.14
C SER A 295 5.96 5.68 -12.39
N LYS A 296 6.68 4.57 -12.62
CA LYS A 296 6.10 3.26 -12.94
C LYS A 296 5.19 2.74 -11.82
N SER A 297 5.56 2.96 -10.57
CA SER A 297 4.76 2.56 -9.41
C SER A 297 3.49 3.41 -9.25
N PHE A 298 3.53 4.70 -9.64
CA PHE A 298 2.33 5.54 -9.76
C PHE A 298 1.41 5.06 -10.90
N ALA A 299 1.97 4.61 -12.03
CA ALA A 299 1.18 4.00 -13.11
C ALA A 299 0.46 2.71 -12.66
N SER A 300 1.13 1.85 -11.88
CA SER A 300 0.51 0.69 -11.23
C SER A 300 -0.62 1.10 -10.28
N ALA A 301 -0.44 2.15 -9.46
CA ALA A 301 -1.51 2.69 -8.62
C ALA A 301 -2.74 3.13 -9.44
N MET A 302 -2.53 3.83 -10.56
CA MET A 302 -3.64 4.27 -11.43
C MET A 302 -4.43 3.09 -12.04
N ILE A 303 -3.75 2.00 -12.41
CA ILE A 303 -4.41 0.76 -12.87
C ILE A 303 -5.26 0.14 -11.76
N GLY A 304 -4.72 0.02 -10.54
CA GLY A 304 -5.46 -0.52 -9.40
C GLY A 304 -6.71 0.29 -9.04
N ILE A 305 -6.63 1.61 -9.16
CA ILE A 305 -7.76 2.53 -8.98
C ILE A 305 -8.82 2.29 -10.08
N ALA A 306 -8.41 2.26 -11.36
CA ALA A 306 -9.33 2.04 -12.48
C ALA A 306 -10.00 0.64 -12.44
N ILE A 307 -9.34 -0.38 -11.90
CA ILE A 307 -9.95 -1.70 -11.64
C ILE A 307 -11.03 -1.59 -10.56
N ALA A 308 -10.79 -0.85 -9.47
CA ALA A 308 -11.77 -0.69 -8.40
C ALA A 308 -12.99 0.17 -8.78
N ASP A 309 -12.80 1.15 -9.67
CA ASP A 309 -13.90 1.92 -10.27
C ASP A 309 -14.74 1.09 -11.26
N GLY A 310 -14.16 -0.01 -11.79
CA GLY A 310 -14.78 -0.90 -12.78
C GLY A 310 -14.52 -0.49 -14.24
N ASP A 311 -13.58 0.42 -14.48
CA ASP A 311 -13.14 0.84 -15.82
C ASP A 311 -12.24 -0.21 -16.50
N ILE A 312 -11.55 -1.04 -15.71
CA ILE A 312 -10.74 -2.19 -16.14
C ILE A 312 -11.30 -3.46 -15.47
N ALA A 313 -11.51 -4.54 -16.22
CA ALA A 313 -12.14 -5.75 -15.68
C ALA A 313 -11.20 -6.56 -14.76
N GLY A 314 -9.89 -6.46 -14.99
CA GLY A 314 -8.84 -7.07 -14.19
C GLY A 314 -7.52 -7.18 -14.98
N VAL A 315 -6.46 -7.65 -14.32
CA VAL A 315 -5.12 -7.73 -14.94
C VAL A 315 -5.00 -8.84 -16.01
N ASP A 316 -5.89 -9.84 -16.01
CA ASP A 316 -5.91 -10.89 -17.04
C ASP A 316 -6.68 -10.48 -18.31
N GLU A 317 -7.11 -9.21 -18.40
CA GLU A 317 -7.72 -8.65 -19.60
C GLU A 317 -6.66 -8.43 -20.71
N PRO A 318 -6.95 -8.83 -21.98
CA PRO A 318 -5.95 -8.77 -23.05
C PRO A 318 -5.69 -7.32 -23.48
N MET A 319 -4.43 -7.02 -23.81
CA MET A 319 -3.99 -5.70 -24.26
C MET A 319 -4.68 -5.25 -25.55
N THR A 320 -5.22 -6.19 -26.34
CA THR A 320 -6.05 -5.93 -27.53
C THR A 320 -7.35 -5.19 -27.24
N THR A 321 -7.83 -5.15 -25.97
CA THR A 321 -8.92 -4.27 -25.53
C THR A 321 -8.58 -2.80 -25.76
N TRP A 322 -7.35 -2.40 -25.45
CA TRP A 322 -6.90 -1.00 -25.53
C TRP A 322 -6.02 -0.70 -26.74
N ILE A 323 -5.36 -1.71 -27.31
CA ILE A 323 -4.53 -1.63 -28.52
C ILE A 323 -5.16 -2.52 -29.61
N PRO A 324 -6.27 -2.08 -30.24
CA PRO A 324 -7.05 -2.93 -31.13
C PRO A 324 -6.31 -3.36 -32.41
N GLU A 325 -5.26 -2.65 -32.82
CA GLU A 325 -4.38 -3.06 -33.93
C GLU A 325 -3.54 -4.31 -33.65
N TRP A 326 -3.47 -4.78 -32.40
CA TRP A 326 -2.80 -6.03 -32.05
C TRP A 326 -3.67 -7.29 -32.27
N ASN A 327 -4.97 -7.15 -32.54
CA ASN A 327 -5.85 -8.29 -32.88
C ASN A 327 -5.39 -8.98 -34.19
N GLY A 328 -5.22 -10.29 -34.18
CA GLY A 328 -4.72 -11.05 -35.32
C GLY A 328 -3.21 -10.90 -35.57
N THR A 329 -2.46 -10.38 -34.59
CA THR A 329 -0.99 -10.23 -34.64
C THR A 329 -0.32 -11.12 -33.59
N GLU A 330 1.02 -11.13 -33.58
CA GLU A 330 1.81 -11.84 -32.56
C GLU A 330 1.50 -11.41 -31.12
N HIS A 331 1.06 -10.15 -30.91
CA HIS A 331 0.74 -9.58 -29.60
C HIS A 331 -0.67 -9.92 -29.06
N GLU A 332 -1.48 -10.71 -29.78
CA GLU A 332 -2.90 -10.91 -29.44
C GLU A 332 -3.13 -11.55 -28.06
N ASP A 333 -2.22 -12.40 -27.61
CA ASP A 333 -2.30 -13.13 -26.33
C ASP A 333 -1.70 -12.36 -25.13
N MET A 334 -1.17 -11.14 -25.31
CA MET A 334 -0.57 -10.34 -24.22
C MET A 334 -1.65 -9.77 -23.27
N THR A 335 -1.46 -9.93 -21.97
CA THR A 335 -2.36 -9.39 -20.93
C THR A 335 -1.81 -8.15 -20.24
N LEU A 336 -2.69 -7.39 -19.56
CA LEU A 336 -2.26 -6.27 -18.70
C LEU A 336 -1.31 -6.73 -17.58
N ARG A 337 -1.47 -7.96 -17.07
CA ARG A 337 -0.57 -8.59 -16.08
C ARG A 337 0.86 -8.70 -16.60
N ASP A 338 1.03 -9.12 -17.86
CA ASP A 338 2.35 -9.28 -18.47
C ASP A 338 3.10 -7.94 -18.54
N VAL A 339 2.39 -6.87 -18.92
CA VAL A 339 2.91 -5.50 -18.94
C VAL A 339 3.25 -5.00 -17.52
N LEU A 340 2.35 -5.20 -16.55
CA LEU A 340 2.57 -4.80 -15.15
C LEU A 340 3.78 -5.50 -14.52
N THR A 341 4.06 -6.74 -14.91
CA THR A 341 5.15 -7.57 -14.36
C THR A 341 6.45 -7.52 -15.16
N MET A 342 6.58 -6.63 -16.15
CA MET A 342 7.75 -6.52 -17.03
C MET A 342 8.03 -7.84 -17.78
N SER A 343 6.98 -8.44 -18.32
CA SER A 343 7.05 -9.70 -19.05
C SER A 343 6.18 -9.74 -20.31
N SER A 344 5.99 -8.59 -20.97
CA SER A 344 5.30 -8.47 -22.26
C SER A 344 5.86 -9.39 -23.35
N GLY A 345 7.15 -9.72 -23.29
CA GLY A 345 7.85 -10.48 -24.33
C GLY A 345 8.26 -9.65 -25.56
N LEU A 346 7.99 -8.33 -25.54
CA LEU A 346 8.41 -7.40 -26.58
C LEU A 346 9.94 -7.32 -26.68
N GLN A 347 10.44 -7.02 -27.88
CA GLN A 347 11.86 -6.70 -28.07
C GLN A 347 12.18 -5.35 -27.41
N TRP A 348 13.11 -5.37 -26.44
CA TRP A 348 13.52 -4.16 -25.72
C TRP A 348 15.00 -4.13 -25.33
N ASN A 349 15.63 -2.94 -25.40
CA ASN A 349 16.96 -2.65 -24.91
C ASN A 349 16.97 -1.40 -24.01
N GLU A 350 17.01 -1.59 -22.69
CA GLU A 350 17.12 -0.53 -21.67
C GLU A 350 18.57 -0.04 -21.45
N SER A 351 19.42 -0.04 -22.47
CA SER A 351 20.79 0.49 -22.35
C SER A 351 20.79 2.03 -22.35
N TYR A 352 21.04 2.65 -21.19
CA TYR A 352 21.23 4.11 -21.10
C TYR A 352 22.63 4.59 -21.54
N ASN A 353 23.46 3.73 -22.14
CA ASN A 353 24.80 4.09 -22.60
C ASN A 353 24.73 5.09 -23.78
N PRO A 354 25.34 6.30 -23.68
CA PRO A 354 25.33 7.29 -24.77
C PRO A 354 25.90 6.79 -26.10
N ASN A 355 26.69 5.72 -26.10
CA ASN A 355 27.27 5.17 -27.32
C ASN A 355 26.30 4.25 -28.09
N ASP A 356 25.20 3.81 -27.45
CA ASP A 356 24.26 2.82 -27.98
C ASP A 356 23.02 3.46 -28.62
N VAL A 357 23.03 4.77 -28.93
CA VAL A 357 21.85 5.58 -29.35
C VAL A 357 20.92 4.88 -30.34
N LEU A 358 21.46 4.26 -31.39
CA LEU A 358 20.68 3.64 -32.46
C LEU A 358 20.15 2.24 -32.13
N SER A 359 20.65 1.64 -31.05
CA SER A 359 20.34 0.27 -30.60
C SER A 359 19.60 0.21 -29.26
N SER A 360 19.53 1.34 -28.53
CA SER A 360 18.84 1.47 -27.26
C SER A 360 17.41 1.92 -27.48
N ASP A 361 16.44 1.05 -27.19
CA ASP A 361 15.02 1.38 -27.33
C ASP A 361 14.60 2.47 -26.35
N VAL A 362 15.18 2.53 -25.14
CA VAL A 362 14.87 3.61 -24.18
C VAL A 362 15.40 4.98 -24.64
N ILE A 363 16.60 5.05 -25.22
CA ILE A 363 17.11 6.31 -25.78
C ILE A 363 16.27 6.75 -26.99
N GLN A 364 15.89 5.80 -27.86
CA GLN A 364 15.02 6.08 -29.00
C GLN A 364 13.59 6.49 -28.59
N LEU A 365 13.03 5.88 -27.54
CA LEU A 365 11.73 6.24 -26.95
C LEU A 365 11.73 7.70 -26.47
N VAL A 366 12.75 8.10 -25.71
CA VAL A 366 12.88 9.46 -25.18
C VAL A 366 13.02 10.52 -26.30
N PHE A 367 13.63 10.16 -27.43
CA PHE A 367 13.69 11.02 -28.62
C PHE A 367 12.47 10.93 -29.55
N ALA A 368 11.51 10.03 -29.29
CA ALA A 368 10.28 9.95 -30.06
C ALA A 368 9.34 11.10 -29.67
N ARG A 369 8.69 11.69 -30.67
CA ARG A 369 7.65 12.72 -30.49
C ARG A 369 6.36 12.12 -29.92
N ASP A 370 5.99 10.97 -30.47
CA ASP A 370 4.92 10.09 -30.02
C ASP A 370 5.61 8.86 -29.41
N GLN A 371 5.68 8.85 -28.08
CA GLN A 371 6.42 7.82 -27.34
C GLN A 371 5.56 6.56 -27.16
N LEU A 372 4.24 6.75 -27.10
CA LEU A 372 3.29 5.64 -27.05
C LEU A 372 3.33 4.81 -28.34
N ALA A 373 3.29 5.45 -29.52
CA ALA A 373 3.38 4.73 -30.79
C ALA A 373 4.72 4.01 -30.97
N TYR A 374 5.82 4.55 -30.41
CA TYR A 374 7.11 3.87 -30.41
C TYR A 374 7.06 2.53 -29.63
N ALA A 375 6.41 2.54 -28.46
CA ALA A 375 6.20 1.37 -27.62
C ALA A 375 5.24 0.35 -28.27
N ILE A 376 4.09 0.80 -28.80
CA ILE A 376 3.11 -0.04 -29.51
C ILE A 376 3.73 -0.73 -30.75
N ALA A 377 4.71 -0.09 -31.39
CA ALA A 377 5.39 -0.61 -32.57
C ALA A 377 6.60 -1.53 -32.28
N ARG A 378 6.87 -1.90 -31.01
CA ARG A 378 7.86 -2.96 -30.72
C ARG A 378 7.35 -4.31 -31.26
N PRO A 379 8.19 -5.15 -31.88
CA PRO A 379 7.83 -6.51 -32.26
C PRO A 379 7.91 -7.46 -31.06
N GLN A 380 7.24 -8.60 -31.14
CA GLN A 380 7.36 -9.66 -30.14
C GLN A 380 8.66 -10.45 -30.33
N GLU A 381 9.43 -10.64 -29.25
CA GLU A 381 10.65 -11.47 -29.26
C GLU A 381 10.40 -12.86 -28.66
N VAL A 382 9.59 -12.94 -27.62
CA VAL A 382 9.19 -14.16 -26.92
C VAL A 382 7.71 -14.09 -26.51
N GLU A 383 7.10 -15.22 -26.18
CA GLU A 383 5.71 -15.27 -25.72
C GLU A 383 5.50 -14.44 -24.42
N PRO A 384 4.39 -13.68 -24.29
CA PRO A 384 4.05 -12.97 -23.07
C PRO A 384 4.04 -13.87 -21.82
N GLY A 385 4.41 -13.30 -20.68
CA GLY A 385 4.44 -14.00 -19.39
C GLY A 385 5.55 -15.05 -19.24
N THR A 386 6.46 -15.21 -20.22
CA THR A 386 7.52 -16.25 -20.18
C THR A 386 8.91 -15.75 -19.78
N ARG A 387 9.17 -14.44 -19.86
CA ARG A 387 10.48 -13.83 -19.57
C ARG A 387 10.30 -12.51 -18.84
N TRP A 388 10.94 -12.34 -17.69
CA TRP A 388 11.12 -11.01 -17.10
C TRP A 388 12.19 -10.23 -17.86
N GLN A 389 11.85 -9.01 -18.28
CA GLN A 389 12.78 -8.05 -18.89
C GLN A 389 12.29 -6.64 -18.55
N TYR A 390 13.08 -5.90 -17.78
CA TYR A 390 12.76 -4.51 -17.47
C TYR A 390 12.61 -3.67 -18.75
N SER A 391 11.47 -3.01 -18.89
CA SER A 391 11.04 -2.32 -20.11
C SER A 391 10.29 -1.03 -19.79
N SER A 392 10.91 0.11 -20.07
CA SER A 392 10.21 1.41 -20.09
C SER A 392 9.13 1.47 -21.18
N GLY A 393 9.26 0.67 -22.25
CA GLY A 393 8.22 0.50 -23.27
C GLY A 393 6.94 -0.10 -22.68
N ASP A 394 7.05 -1.20 -21.92
CA ASP A 394 5.93 -1.86 -21.23
C ASP A 394 5.18 -0.84 -20.36
N SER A 395 5.91 -0.13 -19.50
CA SER A 395 5.30 0.90 -18.65
C SER A 395 4.61 2.01 -19.45
N MET A 396 5.13 2.42 -20.62
CA MET A 396 4.49 3.45 -21.46
C MET A 396 3.13 2.98 -22.02
N LEU A 397 2.96 1.68 -22.29
CA LEU A 397 1.67 1.12 -22.72
C LEU A 397 0.57 1.34 -21.66
N LEU A 398 0.91 1.42 -20.38
CA LEU A 398 -0.05 1.70 -19.31
C LEU A 398 -0.72 3.08 -19.48
N SER A 399 -0.06 4.06 -20.12
CA SER A 399 -0.71 5.33 -20.49
C SER A 399 -1.93 5.11 -21.38
N ARG A 400 -1.80 4.23 -22.37
CA ARG A 400 -2.89 3.89 -23.30
C ARG A 400 -4.00 3.15 -22.59
N VAL A 401 -3.67 2.23 -21.68
CA VAL A 401 -4.65 1.49 -20.89
C VAL A 401 -5.49 2.44 -20.03
N ILE A 402 -4.84 3.32 -19.26
CA ILE A 402 -5.53 4.29 -18.39
C ILE A 402 -6.43 5.23 -19.22
N GLU A 403 -5.90 5.82 -20.29
CA GLU A 403 -6.65 6.75 -21.14
C GLU A 403 -7.83 6.06 -21.85
N ALA A 404 -7.65 4.84 -22.33
CA ALA A 404 -8.68 4.07 -23.03
C ALA A 404 -9.81 3.60 -22.10
N ALA A 405 -9.46 3.15 -20.88
CA ALA A 405 -10.42 2.64 -19.90
C ALA A 405 -11.24 3.77 -19.26
N THR A 406 -10.55 4.81 -18.78
CA THR A 406 -11.17 5.88 -17.97
C THR A 406 -11.68 7.05 -18.80
N GLY A 407 -11.22 7.19 -20.05
CA GLY A 407 -11.45 8.38 -20.89
C GLY A 407 -10.69 9.63 -20.44
N VAL A 408 -9.74 9.50 -19.50
CA VAL A 408 -8.94 10.60 -18.93
C VAL A 408 -7.45 10.34 -19.17
N PRO A 409 -6.68 11.31 -19.71
CA PRO A 409 -5.23 11.18 -19.85
C PRO A 409 -4.55 10.88 -18.51
N ALA A 410 -3.55 10.01 -18.51
CA ALA A 410 -2.92 9.51 -17.29
C ALA A 410 -2.36 10.63 -16.36
N HIS A 411 -1.94 11.78 -16.90
CA HIS A 411 -1.48 12.91 -16.08
C HIS A 411 -2.61 13.62 -15.32
N GLU A 412 -3.79 13.76 -15.93
CA GLU A 412 -5.00 14.28 -15.25
C GLU A 412 -5.58 13.26 -14.27
N PHE A 413 -5.52 11.97 -14.60
CA PHE A 413 -5.92 10.89 -13.70
C PHE A 413 -5.02 10.85 -12.45
N ALA A 414 -3.69 10.90 -12.63
CA ALA A 414 -2.73 10.99 -11.51
C ALA A 414 -2.99 12.22 -10.63
N ARG A 415 -3.22 13.40 -11.24
CA ARG A 415 -3.53 14.64 -10.51
C ARG A 415 -4.76 14.47 -9.61
N THR A 416 -5.88 14.05 -10.20
CA THR A 416 -7.19 14.01 -9.53
C THR A 416 -7.37 12.82 -8.59
N ARG A 417 -6.73 11.68 -8.86
CA ARG A 417 -6.92 10.42 -8.11
C ARG A 417 -5.80 10.11 -7.13
N ILE A 418 -4.63 10.73 -7.26
CA ILE A 418 -3.48 10.49 -6.38
C ILE A 418 -2.97 11.81 -5.78
N PHE A 419 -2.59 12.79 -6.60
CA PHE A 419 -1.86 13.96 -6.10
C PHE A 419 -2.73 14.86 -5.21
N GLU A 420 -3.95 15.19 -5.65
CA GLU A 420 -4.88 16.03 -4.91
C GLU A 420 -5.35 15.35 -3.61
N PRO A 421 -5.81 14.07 -3.59
CA PRO A 421 -6.17 13.38 -2.36
C PRO A 421 -5.01 13.24 -1.35
N LEU A 422 -3.78 13.03 -1.82
CA LEU A 422 -2.62 12.94 -0.93
C LEU A 422 -2.13 14.30 -0.41
N GLY A 423 -2.57 15.42 -0.99
CA GLY A 423 -1.97 16.73 -0.71
C GLY A 423 -0.53 16.83 -1.21
N MET A 424 -0.27 16.30 -2.40
CA MET A 424 0.99 16.44 -3.15
C MET A 424 0.95 17.72 -4.00
N ASP A 425 1.11 18.87 -3.34
CA ASP A 425 1.26 20.17 -3.99
C ASP A 425 2.70 20.70 -3.75
N PRO A 426 3.51 20.95 -4.80
CA PRO A 426 3.23 20.73 -6.21
C PRO A 426 3.52 19.30 -6.68
N ALA A 427 2.82 18.82 -7.70
CA ALA A 427 3.10 17.57 -8.39
C ALA A 427 2.66 17.61 -9.88
N GLU A 428 3.51 17.10 -10.78
CA GLU A 428 3.28 17.08 -12.23
C GLU A 428 3.70 15.72 -12.81
N LEU A 429 2.76 14.96 -13.40
CA LEU A 429 3.11 13.86 -14.30
C LEU A 429 3.25 14.44 -15.71
N TRP A 430 4.38 14.15 -16.38
CA TRP A 430 4.65 14.68 -17.71
C TRP A 430 3.85 13.97 -18.81
N SER A 431 3.75 14.59 -19.99
CA SER A 431 3.25 13.94 -21.22
C SER A 431 4.31 13.91 -22.32
N ASP A 432 4.12 13.08 -23.35
CA ASP A 432 4.81 13.28 -24.64
C ASP A 432 4.19 14.45 -25.43
N ALA A 433 4.75 14.74 -26.62
CA ALA A 433 4.34 15.87 -27.45
C ALA A 433 2.99 15.68 -28.17
N GLU A 434 2.40 14.48 -28.12
CA GLU A 434 1.05 14.20 -28.61
C GLU A 434 0.02 14.13 -27.45
N GLY A 435 0.48 14.10 -26.21
CA GLY A 435 -0.32 14.29 -24.99
C GLY A 435 -0.46 13.05 -24.09
N HIS A 436 0.19 11.94 -24.44
CA HIS A 436 0.12 10.71 -23.64
C HIS A 436 0.97 10.84 -22.37
N GLY A 437 0.41 10.51 -21.20
CA GLY A 437 1.11 10.64 -19.93
C GLY A 437 2.30 9.68 -19.81
N LEU A 438 3.46 10.19 -19.40
CA LEU A 438 4.71 9.43 -19.34
C LEU A 438 4.77 8.53 -18.09
N THR A 439 4.03 7.44 -18.18
CA THR A 439 3.88 6.41 -17.14
C THR A 439 5.18 5.65 -16.83
N TYR A 440 6.18 5.68 -17.71
CA TYR A 440 7.49 5.08 -17.49
C TYR A 440 8.51 6.00 -16.81
N CYS A 441 8.53 7.29 -17.18
CA CYS A 441 9.14 8.46 -16.53
C CYS A 441 8.86 9.73 -17.37
N CYS A 442 8.56 10.92 -16.83
CA CYS A 442 8.83 11.44 -15.49
C CYS A 442 7.61 12.02 -14.76
N LEU A 443 7.75 12.13 -13.43
CA LEU A 443 6.86 12.80 -12.49
C LEU A 443 7.73 13.71 -11.62
N ASP A 444 7.38 14.98 -11.51
CA ASP A 444 8.05 15.94 -10.62
C ASP A 444 7.19 16.22 -9.39
N THR A 445 7.76 16.19 -8.18
CA THR A 445 7.13 16.67 -6.94
C THR A 445 8.21 16.91 -5.88
N THR A 446 7.86 17.20 -4.63
CA THR A 446 8.85 17.32 -3.53
C THR A 446 9.27 15.95 -3.02
N SER A 447 10.42 15.86 -2.32
CA SER A 447 10.79 14.61 -1.62
C SER A 447 9.74 14.17 -0.60
N ARG A 448 8.98 15.11 -0.01
CA ARG A 448 7.80 14.80 0.80
C ARG A 448 6.66 14.23 -0.07
N GLY A 449 6.37 14.79 -1.24
CA GLY A 449 5.36 14.26 -2.17
C GLY A 449 5.57 12.77 -2.50
N PHE A 450 6.81 12.38 -2.81
CA PHE A 450 7.16 10.96 -2.99
C PHE A 450 7.04 10.14 -1.71
N ALA A 451 7.44 10.68 -0.55
CA ALA A 451 7.27 10.00 0.72
C ALA A 451 5.79 9.75 1.05
N ARG A 452 4.87 10.66 0.67
CA ARG A 452 3.42 10.46 0.84
C ARG A 452 2.92 9.25 0.06
N PHE A 453 3.40 9.07 -1.17
CA PHE A 453 3.06 7.90 -1.99
C PHE A 453 3.63 6.60 -1.40
N GLY A 454 4.84 6.62 -0.85
CA GLY A 454 5.39 5.49 -0.08
C GLY A 454 4.55 5.18 1.16
N GLN A 455 4.15 6.20 1.92
CA GLN A 455 3.33 6.07 3.13
C GLN A 455 1.92 5.56 2.82
N LEU A 456 1.30 6.02 1.73
CA LEU A 456 0.04 5.49 1.20
C LEU A 456 0.10 3.97 1.02
N TYR A 457 1.15 3.48 0.36
CA TYR A 457 1.33 2.04 0.15
C TYR A 457 1.67 1.29 1.45
N LEU A 458 2.47 1.89 2.34
CA LEU A 458 2.78 1.32 3.65
C LEU A 458 1.51 1.07 4.49
N GLN A 459 0.55 1.98 4.43
CA GLN A 459 -0.73 1.88 5.14
C GLN A 459 -1.87 1.26 4.31
N GLY A 460 -1.54 0.35 3.37
CA GLY A 460 -2.54 -0.45 2.65
C GLY A 460 -3.42 0.36 1.69
N GLY A 461 -2.95 1.52 1.22
CA GLY A 461 -3.63 2.36 0.23
C GLY A 461 -4.72 3.28 0.80
N GLU A 462 -4.88 3.36 2.12
CA GLU A 462 -5.74 4.35 2.78
C GLU A 462 -4.99 5.70 2.93
N TRP A 463 -5.70 6.82 2.94
CA TRP A 463 -5.17 8.14 3.27
C TRP A 463 -6.24 8.98 3.96
N ASN A 464 -5.98 9.45 5.18
CA ASN A 464 -6.93 10.24 5.98
C ASN A 464 -8.35 9.60 6.10
N GLY A 465 -8.44 8.27 6.18
CA GLY A 465 -9.71 7.54 6.22
C GLY A 465 -10.39 7.29 4.86
N GLU A 466 -9.77 7.69 3.75
CA GLU A 466 -10.22 7.41 2.39
C GLU A 466 -9.36 6.32 1.74
N GLN A 467 -9.96 5.26 1.21
CA GLN A 467 -9.24 4.22 0.46
C GLN A 467 -8.93 4.73 -0.96
N ILE A 468 -7.73 5.27 -1.16
CA ILE A 468 -7.29 5.83 -2.45
C ILE A 468 -6.88 4.71 -3.41
N VAL A 469 -5.97 3.84 -2.99
CA VAL A 469 -5.56 2.64 -3.73
C VAL A 469 -6.17 1.43 -3.00
N PRO A 470 -6.78 0.44 -3.67
CA PRO A 470 -7.36 -0.70 -2.97
C PRO A 470 -6.31 -1.49 -2.19
N SER A 471 -6.60 -1.89 -0.94
CA SER A 471 -5.68 -2.69 -0.12
C SER A 471 -5.28 -4.01 -0.78
N ALA A 472 -6.22 -4.70 -1.43
CA ALA A 472 -5.92 -5.89 -2.23
C ALA A 472 -4.98 -5.59 -3.41
N TRP A 473 -5.05 -4.40 -4.02
CA TRP A 473 -4.11 -4.00 -5.07
C TRP A 473 -2.71 -3.73 -4.51
N VAL A 474 -2.60 -3.13 -3.33
CA VAL A 474 -1.31 -2.96 -2.64
C VAL A 474 -0.65 -4.32 -2.43
N ASP A 475 -1.37 -5.27 -1.81
CA ASP A 475 -0.89 -6.64 -1.58
C ASP A 475 -0.47 -7.36 -2.88
N GLU A 476 -1.32 -7.31 -3.92
CA GLU A 476 -1.02 -7.93 -5.22
C GLU A 476 0.16 -7.25 -5.94
N SER A 477 0.27 -5.93 -5.85
CA SER A 477 1.36 -5.19 -6.49
C SER A 477 2.73 -5.45 -5.85
N PHE A 478 2.72 -5.82 -4.56
CA PHE A 478 3.89 -6.20 -3.77
C PHE A 478 4.22 -7.69 -3.87
N ALA A 479 3.32 -8.51 -4.44
CA ALA A 479 3.55 -9.94 -4.63
C ALA A 479 4.61 -10.21 -5.70
N ALA A 480 5.29 -11.36 -5.60
CA ALA A 480 6.28 -11.80 -6.57
C ALA A 480 5.64 -12.12 -7.93
N ALA A 481 6.18 -11.56 -9.00
CA ALA A 481 5.84 -11.94 -10.37
C ALA A 481 6.24 -13.40 -10.64
N ALA A 482 5.45 -14.10 -11.46
CA ALA A 482 5.69 -15.51 -11.77
C ALA A 482 7.00 -15.76 -12.55
N THR A 483 7.47 -14.75 -13.29
CA THR A 483 8.69 -14.78 -14.10
C THR A 483 9.95 -14.46 -13.32
N TRP A 484 9.88 -13.64 -12.28
CA TRP A 484 10.99 -13.32 -11.38
C TRP A 484 10.51 -12.77 -10.02
N ASP A 485 11.09 -13.26 -8.93
CA ASP A 485 10.69 -12.97 -7.54
C ASP A 485 11.11 -11.58 -7.02
N GLY A 486 12.09 -10.94 -7.68
CA GLY A 486 12.56 -9.60 -7.37
C GLY A 486 11.69 -8.45 -7.91
N TYR A 487 10.51 -8.75 -8.48
CA TYR A 487 9.59 -7.74 -9.03
C TYR A 487 8.12 -8.10 -8.78
N GLY A 488 7.25 -7.08 -8.77
CA GLY A 488 5.79 -7.19 -8.67
C GLY A 488 5.08 -6.38 -9.76
N TYR A 489 3.94 -5.75 -9.46
CA TYR A 489 3.29 -4.83 -10.41
C TYR A 489 3.97 -3.45 -10.38
N GLN A 490 5.02 -3.29 -11.17
CA GLN A 490 5.84 -2.06 -11.25
C GLN A 490 6.54 -1.67 -9.92
N TRP A 491 6.85 -2.67 -9.08
CA TRP A 491 7.58 -2.51 -7.82
C TRP A 491 8.76 -3.49 -7.75
N TRP A 492 9.91 -3.04 -7.25
CA TRP A 492 11.05 -3.90 -6.96
C TRP A 492 10.90 -4.55 -5.58
N ARG A 493 11.28 -5.82 -5.46
CA ARG A 493 11.27 -6.58 -4.21
C ARG A 493 12.70 -6.93 -3.79
N SER A 494 13.03 -6.81 -2.51
CA SER A 494 14.36 -7.11 -1.96
C SER A 494 14.26 -7.42 -0.47
N THR A 495 15.33 -7.95 0.13
CA THR A 495 15.43 -8.13 1.58
C THR A 495 16.69 -7.43 2.08
N VAL A 496 16.58 -6.58 3.11
CA VAL A 496 17.69 -5.83 3.72
C VAL A 496 17.67 -6.06 5.22
N ASP A 497 18.79 -6.50 5.78
CA ASP A 497 18.96 -6.84 7.21
C ASP A 497 17.91 -7.81 7.80
N GLY A 498 17.26 -8.60 6.94
CA GLY A 498 16.21 -9.56 7.30
C GLY A 498 14.79 -9.04 7.15
N HIS A 499 14.61 -7.77 6.78
CA HIS A 499 13.33 -7.12 6.51
C HIS A 499 13.00 -7.15 5.02
N GLU A 500 11.75 -7.42 4.67
CA GLU A 500 11.27 -7.30 3.28
C GLU A 500 11.15 -5.82 2.91
N VAL A 501 11.74 -5.43 1.78
CA VAL A 501 11.74 -4.08 1.25
C VAL A 501 11.09 -4.08 -0.12
N VAL A 502 10.03 -3.30 -0.26
CA VAL A 502 9.41 -3.02 -1.56
C VAL A 502 9.79 -1.60 -1.97
N SER A 503 10.19 -1.40 -3.23
CA SER A 503 10.78 -0.12 -3.64
C SER A 503 10.43 0.33 -5.05
N ALA A 504 10.19 1.63 -5.18
CA ALA A 504 10.17 2.33 -6.45
C ALA A 504 11.56 2.93 -6.67
N ARG A 505 12.20 2.61 -7.80
CA ARG A 505 13.61 2.96 -8.05
C ARG A 505 13.75 3.65 -9.41
N GLY A 506 14.33 4.84 -9.41
CA GLY A 506 14.56 5.71 -10.56
C GLY A 506 16.03 5.83 -10.93
N HIS A 507 16.30 6.22 -12.18
CA HIS A 507 17.63 6.63 -12.63
C HIS A 507 18.19 7.76 -11.76
N ASP A 508 19.51 7.98 -11.76
CA ASP A 508 20.16 8.94 -10.85
C ASP A 508 19.95 8.69 -9.33
N GLY A 509 19.42 7.52 -8.97
CA GLY A 509 19.18 7.11 -7.59
C GLY A 509 18.00 7.83 -6.91
N GLN A 510 16.84 7.86 -7.56
CA GLN A 510 15.59 8.28 -6.89
C GLN A 510 14.95 7.05 -6.27
N PHE A 511 14.64 7.10 -4.99
CA PHE A 511 14.17 5.92 -4.25
C PHE A 511 12.99 6.26 -3.36
N ILE A 512 11.97 5.41 -3.42
CA ILE A 512 11.00 5.20 -2.34
C ILE A 512 11.23 3.77 -1.85
N LEU A 513 11.65 3.62 -0.60
CA LEU A 513 11.87 2.33 0.05
C LEU A 513 10.79 2.17 1.13
N VAL A 514 9.98 1.12 1.04
CA VAL A 514 8.91 0.79 1.99
C VAL A 514 9.30 -0.48 2.72
N VAL A 515 9.30 -0.44 4.06
CA VAL A 515 9.67 -1.57 4.93
C VAL A 515 8.50 -1.86 5.88
N PRO A 516 7.55 -2.75 5.51
CA PRO A 516 6.26 -2.86 6.17
C PRO A 516 6.31 -3.26 7.65
N ASP A 517 7.20 -4.18 8.02
CA ASP A 517 7.27 -4.71 9.39
C ASP A 517 7.95 -3.75 10.39
N LEU A 518 8.62 -2.70 9.89
CA LEU A 518 9.19 -1.61 10.68
C LEU A 518 8.33 -0.33 10.71
N ASP A 519 7.21 -0.32 9.97
CA ASP A 519 6.35 0.85 9.73
C ASP A 519 7.18 2.06 9.26
N LEU A 520 8.02 1.83 8.24
CA LEU A 520 9.11 2.71 7.81
C LEU A 520 9.03 3.00 6.30
N VAL A 521 9.13 4.28 5.93
CA VAL A 521 9.42 4.72 4.56
C VAL A 521 10.70 5.55 4.54
N VAL A 522 11.63 5.21 3.66
CA VAL A 522 12.84 6.01 3.38
C VAL A 522 12.80 6.48 1.94
N VAL A 523 12.87 7.79 1.74
CA VAL A 523 12.95 8.43 0.43
C VAL A 523 14.28 9.12 0.26
N ARG A 524 14.90 8.97 -0.92
CA ARG A 524 16.13 9.68 -1.31
C ARG A 524 16.03 10.18 -2.73
N HIS A 525 16.45 11.43 -2.96
CA HIS A 525 16.55 12.05 -4.28
C HIS A 525 17.95 12.62 -4.55
N GLY A 526 18.39 12.50 -5.80
CA GLY A 526 19.56 13.19 -6.34
C GLY A 526 19.28 14.67 -6.61
N THR A 527 20.31 15.42 -7.03
CA THR A 527 20.18 16.85 -7.38
C THR A 527 19.36 16.99 -8.65
N TYR A 528 18.29 17.79 -8.58
CA TYR A 528 17.36 18.07 -9.66
C TYR A 528 17.06 19.57 -9.75
N VAL A 529 16.93 20.08 -10.96
CA VAL A 529 16.43 21.44 -11.22
C VAL A 529 15.20 21.29 -12.10
N LYS A 530 14.04 21.77 -11.63
CA LYS A 530 12.76 21.68 -12.38
C LYS A 530 12.84 22.43 -13.70
N HIS A 531 12.41 21.80 -14.79
CA HIS A 531 12.21 22.50 -16.07
C HIS A 531 11.08 23.56 -15.93
N PRO A 532 11.32 24.84 -16.30
CA PRO A 532 10.38 25.94 -16.06
C PRO A 532 9.24 26.05 -17.09
N GLY A 533 9.28 25.30 -18.18
CA GLY A 533 8.19 25.18 -19.15
C GLY A 533 7.12 24.17 -18.73
N ALA A 534 6.19 23.89 -19.63
CA ALA A 534 5.18 22.83 -19.42
C ALA A 534 5.86 21.45 -19.28
N PRO A 535 5.28 20.51 -18.50
CA PRO A 535 5.83 19.16 -18.32
C PRO A 535 5.53 18.28 -19.54
N VAL A 536 6.10 18.64 -20.69
CA VAL A 536 5.91 18.00 -21.99
C VAL A 536 7.27 17.59 -22.57
N ALA A 537 7.43 16.31 -22.85
CA ALA A 537 8.59 15.75 -23.53
C ALA A 537 8.50 16.00 -25.04
N ASP A 538 9.00 17.15 -25.48
CA ASP A 538 9.34 17.39 -26.87
C ASP A 538 10.76 16.85 -27.17
N PRO A 539 11.02 16.18 -28.31
CA PRO A 539 12.37 15.81 -28.74
C PRO A 539 13.38 16.96 -28.75
N ASP A 540 12.94 18.21 -28.99
CA ASP A 540 13.80 19.39 -28.89
C ASP A 540 14.28 19.63 -27.44
N LEU A 541 13.46 19.28 -26.44
CA LEU A 541 13.77 19.36 -25.01
C LEU A 541 14.74 18.27 -24.56
N PHE A 542 14.55 17.04 -25.07
CA PHE A 542 15.32 15.87 -24.69
C PHE A 542 16.65 15.70 -25.45
N SER A 543 16.95 16.60 -26.39
CA SER A 543 18.23 16.71 -27.12
C SER A 543 19.51 16.86 -26.25
N LEU A 544 19.34 16.91 -24.92
CA LEU A 544 20.37 16.98 -23.89
C LEU A 544 20.58 15.67 -23.12
N TYR A 545 20.05 14.52 -23.58
CA TYR A 545 20.22 13.22 -22.91
C TYR A 545 21.19 12.25 -23.63
N PRO A 546 22.07 11.53 -22.90
CA PRO A 546 22.53 11.81 -21.54
C PRO A 546 23.63 12.88 -21.56
N SER A 547 23.72 13.70 -20.51
CA SER A 547 24.77 14.72 -20.40
C SER A 547 25.75 14.42 -19.26
N ASP A 548 27.03 14.67 -19.53
CA ASP A 548 28.08 14.67 -18.50
C ASP A 548 28.00 15.98 -17.66
N GLY A 549 26.90 16.19 -16.91
CA GLY A 549 26.78 17.34 -16.00
C GLY A 549 25.36 17.65 -15.50
N LEU A 550 25.28 18.62 -14.58
CA LEU A 550 24.02 19.21 -14.12
C LEU A 550 23.37 20.03 -15.25
N ILE A 551 22.27 19.54 -15.80
CA ILE A 551 21.40 20.26 -16.73
C ILE A 551 20.04 20.55 -16.07
N GLU A 552 19.46 21.71 -16.40
CA GLU A 552 18.11 22.10 -16.01
C GLU A 552 17.08 21.11 -16.59
N GLY A 553 16.35 20.40 -15.72
CA GLY A 553 15.46 19.30 -16.08
C GLY A 553 16.05 17.90 -15.89
N GLN A 554 17.25 17.73 -15.31
CA GLN A 554 17.89 16.42 -15.12
C GLN A 554 18.27 16.13 -13.65
N GLY A 555 18.17 14.85 -13.28
CA GLY A 555 18.83 14.32 -12.09
C GLY A 555 20.34 14.23 -12.30
N THR A 556 21.07 13.84 -11.26
CA THR A 556 22.51 13.58 -11.34
C THR A 556 22.84 12.18 -10.85
N MET A 557 23.45 11.37 -11.71
CA MET A 557 24.03 10.09 -11.30
C MET A 557 24.93 10.28 -10.07
N PRO A 558 24.76 9.48 -9.01
CA PRO A 558 25.73 9.37 -7.94
C PRO A 558 27.04 8.79 -8.51
N SER A 559 28.01 9.64 -8.80
CA SER A 559 29.37 9.18 -9.03
C SER A 559 29.97 8.72 -7.69
N GLY A 560 30.78 7.66 -7.66
CA GLY A 560 31.44 7.21 -6.42
C GLY A 560 30.78 6.05 -5.66
N GLY A 561 29.69 5.46 -6.16
CA GLY A 561 29.15 4.20 -5.62
C GLY A 561 28.30 4.38 -4.36
N PHE A 562 27.35 5.32 -4.42
CA PHE A 562 26.23 5.35 -3.47
C PHE A 562 25.47 4.02 -3.54
N ASP A 563 25.15 3.47 -2.38
CA ASP A 563 24.43 2.22 -2.17
C ASP A 563 23.20 2.51 -1.29
N ASP A 564 22.01 2.36 -1.85
CA ASP A 564 20.75 2.65 -1.15
C ASP A 564 20.47 1.63 -0.05
N TRP A 565 21.03 0.43 -0.14
CA TRP A 565 20.98 -0.56 0.94
C TRP A 565 21.82 -0.14 2.14
N THR A 566 23.05 0.36 1.96
CA THR A 566 23.83 0.97 3.04
C THR A 566 23.09 2.14 3.70
N LEU A 567 22.42 3.01 2.92
CA LEU A 567 21.60 4.07 3.50
C LEU A 567 20.45 3.50 4.34
N LEU A 568 19.72 2.50 3.83
CA LEU A 568 18.59 1.89 4.52
C LEU A 568 19.05 1.15 5.79
N SER A 569 20.12 0.35 5.73
CA SER A 569 20.71 -0.33 6.87
C SER A 569 21.05 0.64 8.00
N LEU A 570 21.65 1.81 7.70
CA LEU A 570 21.95 2.83 8.70
C LEU A 570 20.70 3.49 9.33
N VAL A 571 19.56 3.45 8.64
CA VAL A 571 18.26 3.85 9.21
C VAL A 571 17.67 2.72 10.06
N ILE A 572 17.75 1.46 9.61
CA ILE A 572 17.30 0.28 10.36
C ILE A 572 18.09 0.12 11.67
N ASP A 573 19.43 0.20 11.63
CA ASP A 573 20.34 0.17 12.78
C ASP A 573 20.07 1.28 13.81
N SER A 574 19.35 2.34 13.43
CA SER A 574 18.98 3.42 14.35
C SER A 574 17.68 3.17 15.12
N ILE A 575 16.92 2.14 14.76
CA ILE A 575 15.69 1.76 15.46
C ILE A 575 16.02 1.02 16.76
N ASP A 576 15.44 1.48 17.87
CA ASP A 576 15.56 0.82 19.18
C ASP A 576 14.99 -0.61 19.12
N THR A 577 15.75 -1.60 19.62
CA THR A 577 15.41 -3.04 19.64
C THR A 577 15.00 -3.55 21.02
#